data_AF-A0A496ZM06-F1
#
_entry.id   AF-A0A496ZM06-F1
#
_cell.length_a   1.000
_cell.length_b   1.000
_cell.length_c   1.000
_cell.angle_alpha   90.00
_cell.angle_beta   90.00
_cell.angle_gamma   90.00
#
_symmetry.space_group_name_H-M   'P 1'
#
loop_
_entity.id
_entity.type
_entity.pdbx_description
1 polymer ?
#
loop_
_entity_poly.entity_id
_entity_poly.type
_entity_poly.pdbx_seq_one_letter_code
_entity_poly.pdbx_strand_id
1 'polypeptide(L)'
;MAVIQNIFKQLQFKLNMTEEIKLFKWSSKPVLEKISDLMSWNDQYGPEATIVLAAEQILELNYPAEYLRYSASQQKFKHSHPFYIENTVDDVSGFIDWVNTVFDHFEGLQEGLLGGLVVTPAVAGSMISCEYEKGKLVRVLNKGDGDDAELIVNLMDLGSIPQEISVKKNVAIRGFVTLKDPSKKAKGQTVTAAVNEVMFNDAAEDDNLVFIPNEWLTADGKYQNTSKSYQILKDNGFIVPAVHKAAQVVEALEKYQEYIETDFGFELEGCRIEVEKAETINSLIAIMEEDKLSDYQ
;
A
#
# COMPACT_ATOMS: atom_id res chain seq x y z
N MET A 1 -2.80 24.51 -7.75
CA MET A 1 -2.66 25.94 -7.41
C MET A 1 -3.99 26.64 -7.08
N ALA A 2 -5.07 26.50 -7.85
CA ALA A 2 -6.34 27.21 -7.58
C ALA A 2 -7.08 26.75 -6.29
N VAL A 3 -6.93 25.48 -5.90
CA VAL A 3 -7.49 24.93 -4.64
C VAL A 3 -6.73 25.48 -3.41
N ILE A 4 -5.43 25.70 -3.56
CA ILE A 4 -4.52 26.21 -2.51
C ILE A 4 -4.86 27.65 -2.14
N GLN A 5 -5.17 28.51 -3.12
CA GLN A 5 -5.59 29.89 -2.86
C GLN A 5 -6.94 29.99 -2.13
N ASN A 6 -7.82 28.99 -2.29
CA ASN A 6 -9.14 28.98 -1.65
C ASN A 6 -9.07 28.58 -0.16
N ILE A 7 -8.17 27.66 0.20
CA ILE A 7 -7.93 27.25 1.59
C ILE A 7 -7.27 28.39 2.38
N PHE A 8 -6.27 29.05 1.79
CA PHE A 8 -5.62 30.22 2.40
C PHE A 8 -6.59 31.40 2.60
N LYS A 9 -7.48 31.68 1.64
CA LYS A 9 -8.52 32.72 1.80
C LYS A 9 -9.52 32.40 2.91
N GLN A 10 -9.90 31.13 3.07
CA GLN A 10 -10.79 30.71 4.15
C GLN A 10 -10.13 30.81 5.53
N LEU A 11 -8.82 30.54 5.63
CA LEU A 11 -8.05 30.72 6.87
C LEU A 11 -7.86 32.21 7.21
N GLN A 12 -7.57 33.04 6.21
CA GLN A 12 -7.45 34.50 6.38
C GLN A 12 -8.76 35.14 6.89
N PHE A 13 -9.90 34.64 6.41
CA PHE A 13 -11.23 35.09 6.82
C PHE A 13 -11.63 34.61 8.22
N LYS A 14 -11.21 33.40 8.63
CA LYS A 14 -11.48 32.86 9.98
C LYS A 14 -10.62 33.47 11.07
N LEU A 15 -9.40 33.92 10.75
CA LEU A 15 -8.41 34.35 11.74
C LEU A 15 -8.30 35.87 11.93
N ASN A 16 -9.04 36.69 11.17
CA ASN A 16 -9.09 38.16 11.31
C ASN A 16 -7.69 38.84 11.37
N MET A 17 -6.67 38.25 10.75
CA MET A 17 -5.28 38.70 10.83
C MET A 17 -5.09 39.92 9.92
N THR A 18 -5.00 41.10 10.53
CA THR A 18 -4.95 42.40 9.84
C THR A 18 -3.62 43.15 9.97
N GLU A 19 -2.59 42.60 10.61
CA GLU A 19 -1.35 43.36 10.84
C GLU A 19 -0.08 42.67 10.30
N GLU A 20 0.81 43.52 9.78
CA GLU A 20 2.08 43.22 9.12
C GLU A 20 2.95 42.23 9.90
N ILE A 21 3.40 41.17 9.20
CA ILE A 21 4.35 40.19 9.72
C ILE A 21 5.71 40.87 9.94
N LYS A 22 6.05 41.17 11.20
CA LYS A 22 7.41 41.54 11.61
C LYS A 22 8.26 40.28 11.74
N LEU A 23 9.06 39.99 10.73
CA LEU A 23 10.04 38.90 10.73
C LEU A 23 11.19 39.20 11.70
N PHE A 24 11.22 38.54 12.86
CA PHE A 24 12.39 38.49 13.73
C PHE A 24 13.26 37.27 13.39
N LYS A 25 14.57 37.47 13.25
CA LYS A 25 15.53 36.47 12.79
C LYS A 25 16.10 35.71 13.99
N TRP A 26 15.78 34.42 14.14
CA TRP A 26 16.35 33.56 15.18
C TRP A 26 17.20 32.41 14.61
N SER A 27 18.27 32.08 15.33
CA SER A 27 19.42 31.30 14.86
C SER A 27 19.23 29.78 14.86
N SER A 28 20.00 29.11 13.99
CA SER A 28 20.05 27.69 13.63
C SER A 28 20.25 26.70 14.79
N LYS A 29 19.17 26.16 15.36
CA LYS A 29 19.24 24.93 16.16
C LYS A 29 19.13 23.66 15.28
N PRO A 30 19.73 22.52 15.68
CA PRO A 30 19.59 21.23 15.00
C PRO A 30 18.15 20.69 15.03
N VAL A 31 17.76 19.92 14.00
CA VAL A 31 16.39 19.41 13.80
C VAL A 31 15.90 18.54 14.97
N LEU A 32 16.78 17.73 15.56
CA LEU A 32 16.44 16.84 16.68
C LEU A 32 15.99 17.57 17.95
N GLU A 33 16.61 18.72 18.29
CA GLU A 33 16.16 19.53 19.42
C GLU A 33 14.77 20.13 19.17
N LYS A 34 14.49 20.52 17.92
CA LYS A 34 13.19 21.09 17.52
C LYS A 34 12.06 20.07 17.62
N ILE A 35 12.33 18.80 17.26
CA ILE A 35 11.35 17.71 17.37
C ILE A 35 11.08 17.37 18.85
N SER A 36 12.12 17.37 19.70
CA SER A 36 11.96 17.13 21.14
C SER A 36 11.09 18.19 21.83
N ASP A 37 11.23 19.46 21.44
CA ASP A 37 10.42 20.56 21.99
C ASP A 37 8.94 20.42 21.58
N LEU A 38 8.67 20.05 20.32
CA LEU A 38 7.32 19.78 19.79
C LEU A 38 6.62 18.62 20.52
N MET A 39 7.35 17.54 20.84
CA MET A 39 6.81 16.43 21.62
C MET A 39 6.41 16.88 23.04
N SER A 40 7.25 17.70 23.70
CA SER A 40 6.97 18.21 25.05
C SER A 40 5.72 19.10 25.12
N TRP A 41 5.43 19.83 24.04
CA TRP A 41 4.26 20.72 23.97
C TRP A 41 2.98 19.98 23.66
N ASN A 42 3.05 18.88 22.90
CA ASN A 42 1.90 18.04 22.63
C ASN A 42 1.31 17.43 23.92
N ASP A 43 2.17 17.07 24.87
CA ASP A 43 1.78 16.56 26.18
C ASP A 43 1.14 17.63 27.08
N GLN A 44 1.41 18.92 26.83
CA GLN A 44 0.99 20.03 27.70
C GLN A 44 -0.33 20.70 27.29
N TYR A 45 -0.64 20.79 25.99
CA TYR A 45 -1.75 21.63 25.51
C TYR A 45 -2.89 20.88 24.80
N GLY A 46 -2.71 19.58 24.52
CA GLY A 46 -3.69 18.76 23.79
C GLY A 46 -3.68 19.04 22.28
N PRO A 47 -4.06 18.04 21.45
CA PRO A 47 -3.71 17.99 20.03
C PRO A 47 -4.22 19.18 19.21
N GLU A 48 -5.40 19.72 19.51
CA GLU A 48 -5.97 20.84 18.75
C GLU A 48 -5.28 22.19 19.04
N ALA A 49 -4.87 22.45 20.29
CA ALA A 49 -4.13 23.66 20.64
C ALA A 49 -2.66 23.57 20.16
N THR A 50 -2.08 22.37 20.21
CA THR A 50 -0.73 22.09 19.67
C THR A 50 -0.69 22.31 18.16
N ILE A 51 -1.72 21.93 17.41
CA ILE A 51 -1.79 22.15 15.94
C ILE A 51 -1.76 23.65 15.60
N VAL A 52 -2.49 24.49 16.35
CA VAL A 52 -2.53 25.93 16.10
C VAL A 52 -1.21 26.61 16.46
N LEU A 53 -0.64 26.30 17.63
CA LEU A 53 0.65 26.85 18.06
C LEU A 53 1.82 26.35 17.20
N ALA A 54 1.78 25.08 16.78
CA ALA A 54 2.74 24.53 15.83
C ALA A 54 2.60 25.18 14.46
N ALA A 55 1.38 25.42 13.96
CA ALA A 55 1.17 26.11 12.69
C ALA A 55 1.71 27.56 12.73
N GLU A 56 1.54 28.28 13.85
CA GLU A 56 2.11 29.62 14.05
C GLU A 56 3.65 29.60 14.07
N GLN A 57 4.28 28.66 14.79
CA GLN A 57 5.74 28.51 14.83
C GLN A 57 6.35 27.93 13.54
N ILE A 58 5.60 27.16 12.76
CA ILE A 58 6.04 26.58 11.49
C ILE A 58 5.94 27.60 10.35
N LEU A 59 4.95 28.48 10.40
CA LEU A 59 4.90 29.68 9.58
C LEU A 59 6.10 30.60 9.85
N GLU A 60 6.63 30.64 11.09
CA GLU A 60 7.91 31.30 11.42
C GLU A 60 9.15 30.55 10.88
N LEU A 61 9.06 29.22 10.68
CA LEU A 61 10.19 28.38 10.27
C LEU A 61 10.36 28.21 8.75
N ASN A 62 9.39 28.63 7.93
CA ASN A 62 9.44 28.52 6.46
C ASN A 62 9.65 27.06 5.94
N TYR A 63 9.11 26.06 6.65
CA TYR A 63 9.07 24.64 6.23
C TYR A 63 7.63 24.11 6.08
N PRO A 64 6.79 24.73 5.22
CA PRO A 64 5.40 24.33 5.06
C PRO A 64 5.24 22.93 4.45
N ALA A 65 6.23 22.43 3.68
CA ALA A 65 6.14 21.12 3.05
C ALA A 65 6.29 19.97 4.07
N GLU A 66 7.25 20.08 4.98
CA GLU A 66 7.56 19.10 6.02
C GLU A 66 6.44 19.01 7.06
N TYR A 67 5.82 20.14 7.41
CA TYR A 67 4.64 20.13 8.28
C TYR A 67 3.42 19.51 7.60
N LEU A 68 3.18 19.80 6.33
CA LEU A 68 2.09 19.16 5.59
C LEU A 68 2.32 17.66 5.48
N ARG A 69 3.57 17.21 5.29
CA ARG A 69 3.93 15.79 5.31
C ARG A 69 3.64 15.14 6.65
N TYR A 70 4.12 15.74 7.74
CA TYR A 70 3.90 15.25 9.10
C TYR A 70 2.42 15.25 9.49
N SER A 71 1.69 16.34 9.24
CA SER A 71 0.26 16.43 9.55
C SER A 71 -0.56 15.43 8.73
N ALA A 72 -0.19 15.17 7.48
CA ALA A 72 -0.88 14.21 6.64
C ALA A 72 -0.57 12.75 7.05
N SER A 73 0.65 12.46 7.54
CA SER A 73 1.00 11.12 8.04
C SER A 73 0.31 10.76 9.36
N GLN A 74 -0.14 11.76 10.13
CA GLN A 74 -0.95 11.55 11.34
C GLN A 74 -2.44 11.30 11.05
N GLN A 75 -2.89 11.50 9.80
CA GLN A 75 -4.29 11.22 9.44
C GLN A 75 -4.50 9.71 9.28
N LYS A 76 -5.50 9.19 9.99
CA LYS A 76 -5.99 7.83 9.79
C LYS A 76 -6.98 7.80 8.63
N PHE A 77 -6.78 6.85 7.72
CA PHE A 77 -7.61 6.64 6.54
C PHE A 77 -8.22 5.26 6.58
N LYS A 78 -9.43 5.15 6.03
CA LYS A 78 -10.00 3.84 5.70
C LYS A 78 -9.63 3.45 4.28
N HIS A 79 -9.27 2.19 4.10
CA HIS A 79 -9.09 1.60 2.78
C HIS A 79 -10.42 1.59 2.02
N SER A 80 -10.33 1.69 0.69
CA SER A 80 -11.52 1.59 -0.17
C SER A 80 -12.12 0.19 -0.21
N HIS A 81 -11.31 -0.82 0.12
CA HIS A 81 -11.65 -2.24 0.20
C HIS A 81 -10.99 -2.84 1.45
N PRO A 82 -11.52 -3.92 2.05
CA PRO A 82 -10.83 -4.61 3.15
C PRO A 82 -9.54 -5.28 2.67
N PHE A 83 -8.58 -5.50 3.57
CA PHE A 83 -7.44 -6.39 3.32
C PHE A 83 -7.80 -7.81 3.74
N TYR A 84 -7.71 -8.77 2.82
CA TYR A 84 -7.82 -10.17 3.16
C TYR A 84 -6.48 -10.69 3.68
N ILE A 85 -6.54 -11.62 4.63
CA ILE A 85 -5.35 -12.29 5.15
C ILE A 85 -5.04 -13.44 4.19
N GLU A 86 -3.81 -13.46 3.67
CA GLU A 86 -3.34 -14.59 2.88
C GLU A 86 -3.03 -15.77 3.81
N ASN A 87 -3.52 -16.96 3.47
CA ASN A 87 -3.13 -18.18 4.16
C ASN A 87 -1.75 -18.61 3.68
N THR A 88 -0.78 -18.67 4.60
CA THR A 88 0.53 -19.24 4.32
C THR A 88 0.48 -20.75 4.48
N VAL A 89 1.03 -21.47 3.51
CA VAL A 89 1.20 -22.92 3.54
C VAL A 89 2.69 -23.24 3.46
N ASP A 90 3.19 -24.01 4.43
CA ASP A 90 4.63 -24.30 4.55
C ASP A 90 5.06 -25.48 3.67
N ASP A 91 4.10 -26.26 3.16
CA ASP A 91 4.38 -27.43 2.33
C ASP A 91 3.25 -27.74 1.33
N VAL A 92 3.54 -28.73 0.47
CA VAL A 92 2.62 -29.21 -0.57
C VAL A 92 1.34 -29.79 0.02
N SER A 93 1.38 -30.35 1.24
CA SER A 93 0.18 -30.92 1.86
C SER A 93 -0.82 -29.83 2.24
N GLY A 94 -0.35 -28.73 2.85
CA GLY A 94 -1.19 -27.57 3.13
C GLY A 94 -1.77 -26.93 1.87
N PHE A 95 -1.00 -26.91 0.77
CA PHE A 95 -1.51 -26.46 -0.51
C PHE A 95 -2.61 -27.37 -1.09
N ILE A 96 -2.41 -28.69 -1.03
CA ILE A 96 -3.43 -29.67 -1.46
C ILE A 96 -4.70 -29.55 -0.60
N ASP A 97 -4.56 -29.36 0.71
CA ASP A 97 -5.69 -29.18 1.61
C ASP A 97 -6.48 -27.90 1.29
N TRP A 98 -5.79 -26.80 0.97
CA TRP A 98 -6.43 -25.58 0.49
C TRP A 98 -7.18 -25.82 -0.82
N VAL A 99 -6.56 -26.48 -1.80
CA VAL A 99 -7.21 -26.82 -3.08
C VAL A 99 -8.45 -27.69 -2.86
N ASN A 100 -8.36 -28.71 -2.01
CA ASN A 100 -9.48 -29.59 -1.67
C ASN A 100 -10.60 -28.80 -0.98
N THR A 101 -10.26 -27.89 -0.06
CA THR A 101 -11.24 -27.00 0.57
C THR A 101 -11.99 -26.19 -0.49
N VAL A 102 -11.29 -25.62 -1.46
CA VAL A 102 -11.94 -24.91 -2.58
C VAL A 102 -12.84 -25.85 -3.38
N PHE A 103 -12.39 -27.07 -3.71
CA PHE A 103 -13.21 -28.03 -4.45
C PHE A 103 -14.47 -28.50 -3.70
N ASP A 104 -14.34 -28.77 -2.41
CA ASP A 104 -15.44 -29.22 -1.54
C ASP A 104 -16.54 -28.16 -1.46
N HIS A 105 -16.15 -26.87 -1.39
CA HIS A 105 -17.10 -25.74 -1.34
C HIS A 105 -18.00 -25.64 -2.57
N PHE A 106 -17.54 -26.13 -3.72
CA PHE A 106 -18.32 -26.10 -4.94
C PHE A 106 -18.86 -27.50 -5.31
N GLU A 107 -19.15 -28.34 -4.30
CA GLU A 107 -19.81 -29.65 -4.44
C GLU A 107 -19.09 -30.61 -5.41
N GLY A 108 -17.75 -30.60 -5.41
CA GLY A 108 -16.95 -31.51 -6.24
C GLY A 108 -16.76 -31.02 -7.67
N LEU A 109 -16.50 -29.72 -7.85
CA LEU A 109 -16.09 -29.16 -9.13
C LEU A 109 -15.00 -30.01 -9.78
N GLN A 110 -15.18 -30.33 -11.06
CA GLN A 110 -14.08 -30.81 -11.89
C GLN A 110 -12.97 -29.74 -11.91
N GLU A 111 -11.69 -30.13 -11.94
CA GLU A 111 -10.53 -29.21 -12.04
C GLU A 111 -10.73 -28.07 -13.06
N GLY A 112 -11.48 -28.30 -14.14
CA GLY A 112 -11.83 -27.30 -15.15
C GLY A 112 -12.65 -26.09 -14.65
N LEU A 113 -13.28 -26.18 -13.47
CA LEU A 113 -14.12 -25.12 -12.88
C LEU A 113 -13.39 -24.20 -11.90
N LEU A 114 -12.23 -24.61 -11.33
CA LEU A 114 -11.24 -23.63 -10.80
C LEU A 114 -10.80 -22.67 -11.90
N GLY A 115 -10.80 -23.15 -13.15
CA GLY A 115 -10.47 -22.34 -14.31
C GLY A 115 -9.00 -22.02 -14.46
N GLY A 116 -8.16 -22.76 -13.75
CA GLY A 116 -6.73 -22.56 -13.67
C GLY A 116 -6.31 -21.81 -12.41
N LEU A 117 -5.02 -21.87 -12.15
CA LEU A 117 -4.33 -21.14 -11.11
C LEU A 117 -3.38 -20.14 -11.77
N VAL A 118 -3.01 -19.12 -11.02
CA VAL A 118 -1.95 -18.18 -11.38
C VAL A 118 -0.88 -18.27 -10.30
N VAL A 119 0.36 -18.50 -10.73
CA VAL A 119 1.53 -18.52 -9.85
C VAL A 119 2.33 -17.24 -10.11
N THR A 120 2.61 -16.51 -9.04
CA THR A 120 3.50 -15.34 -9.04
C THR A 120 4.51 -15.42 -7.89
N PRO A 121 5.69 -14.81 -8.01
CA PRO A 121 6.60 -14.63 -6.88
C PRO A 121 5.95 -13.85 -5.74
N ALA A 122 6.04 -14.35 -4.51
CA ALA A 122 5.61 -13.63 -3.32
C ALA A 122 6.77 -12.75 -2.84
N VAL A 123 6.66 -11.44 -3.08
CA VAL A 123 7.72 -10.46 -2.84
C VAL A 123 7.82 -10.14 -1.36
N ALA A 124 9.03 -10.23 -0.79
CA ALA A 124 9.30 -9.77 0.57
C ALA A 124 9.24 -8.25 0.63
N GLY A 125 8.53 -7.68 1.60
CA GLY A 125 8.42 -6.23 1.69
C GLY A 125 7.32 -5.73 2.61
N SER A 126 6.91 -4.49 2.38
CA SER A 126 5.82 -3.83 3.10
C SER A 126 4.64 -3.61 2.16
N MET A 127 3.46 -4.08 2.57
CA MET A 127 2.26 -3.99 1.75
C MET A 127 1.64 -2.58 1.81
N ILE A 128 1.30 -2.04 0.64
CA ILE A 128 0.68 -0.73 0.49
C ILE A 128 -0.56 -0.77 -0.42
N SER A 129 -1.40 0.26 -0.32
CA SER A 129 -2.50 0.54 -1.25
C SER A 129 -2.26 1.87 -1.96
N CYS A 130 -2.14 1.84 -3.28
CA CYS A 130 -2.12 3.01 -4.14
C CYS A 130 -3.55 3.31 -4.60
N GLU A 131 -4.13 4.41 -4.13
CA GLU A 131 -5.50 4.79 -4.46
C GLU A 131 -5.50 5.80 -5.61
N TYR A 132 -6.26 5.48 -6.67
CA TYR A 132 -6.41 6.32 -7.85
C TYR A 132 -7.85 6.79 -7.98
N GLU A 133 -8.02 8.09 -8.29
CA GLU A 133 -9.31 8.67 -8.63
C GLU A 133 -9.28 9.19 -10.06
N LYS A 134 -10.18 8.69 -10.90
CA LYS A 134 -10.29 9.06 -12.32
C LYS A 134 -8.95 9.01 -13.08
N GLY A 135 -8.10 8.06 -12.68
CA GLY A 135 -6.82 7.79 -13.29
C GLY A 135 -5.66 8.63 -12.76
N LYS A 136 -5.81 9.31 -11.62
CA LYS A 136 -4.73 10.04 -10.96
C LYS A 136 -4.46 9.46 -9.59
N LEU A 137 -3.19 9.26 -9.24
CA LEU A 137 -2.79 8.85 -7.89
C LEU A 137 -3.21 9.95 -6.91
N VAL A 138 -3.98 9.59 -5.88
CA VAL A 138 -4.43 10.55 -4.85
C VAL A 138 -3.78 10.31 -3.50
N ARG A 139 -3.42 9.06 -3.17
CA ARG A 139 -2.73 8.70 -1.93
C ARG A 139 -2.09 7.31 -2.03
N VAL A 140 -1.06 7.11 -1.22
CA VAL A 140 -0.45 5.81 -0.94
C VAL A 140 -0.59 5.53 0.55
N LEU A 141 -1.24 4.42 0.89
CA LEU A 141 -1.55 4.03 2.26
C LEU A 141 -0.74 2.78 2.65
N ASN A 142 -0.25 2.69 3.88
CA ASN A 142 0.22 1.40 4.40
C ASN A 142 -0.97 0.45 4.62
N LYS A 143 -0.69 -0.84 4.81
CA LYS A 143 -1.74 -1.82 5.17
C LYS A 143 -2.44 -1.46 6.49
N GLY A 144 -1.68 -0.99 7.49
CA GLY A 144 -2.20 -0.78 8.84
C GLY A 144 -2.65 -2.08 9.49
N ASP A 145 -3.75 -2.04 10.24
CA ASP A 145 -4.43 -3.23 10.78
C ASP A 145 -5.46 -3.84 9.80
N GLY A 146 -5.64 -3.22 8.64
CA GLY A 146 -6.62 -3.59 7.62
C GLY A 146 -7.86 -2.70 7.59
N ASP A 147 -8.12 -1.95 8.67
CA ASP A 147 -9.24 -1.01 8.79
C ASP A 147 -8.75 0.45 8.83
N ASP A 148 -7.73 0.72 9.63
CA ASP A 148 -7.09 2.03 9.78
C ASP A 148 -5.70 2.04 9.16
N ALA A 149 -5.49 3.00 8.25
CA ALA A 149 -4.28 3.16 7.47
C ALA A 149 -3.67 4.55 7.64
N GLU A 150 -2.39 4.66 7.31
CA GLU A 150 -1.61 5.90 7.37
C GLU A 150 -1.11 6.25 5.96
N LEU A 151 -1.10 7.55 5.66
CA LEU A 151 -0.55 8.05 4.41
C LEU A 151 0.98 8.01 4.42
N ILE A 152 1.56 7.40 3.39
CA ILE A 152 3.00 7.31 3.19
C ILE A 152 3.43 8.31 2.12
N VAL A 153 3.68 9.55 2.55
CA VAL A 153 3.99 10.64 1.60
C VAL A 153 5.27 10.37 0.81
N ASN A 154 6.24 9.70 1.41
CA ASN A 154 7.52 9.36 0.76
C ASN A 154 7.34 8.48 -0.49
N LEU A 155 6.25 7.72 -0.57
CA LEU A 155 5.97 6.83 -1.70
C LEU A 155 5.12 7.49 -2.80
N MET A 156 4.57 8.68 -2.55
CA MET A 156 3.76 9.40 -3.55
C MET A 156 4.56 9.69 -4.81
N ASP A 157 5.88 9.89 -4.70
CA ASP A 157 6.78 10.21 -5.81
C ASP A 157 7.66 9.01 -6.24
N LEU A 158 7.37 7.80 -5.76
CA LEU A 158 8.17 6.61 -6.09
C LEU A 158 8.05 6.29 -7.59
N GLY A 159 9.17 6.26 -8.32
CA GLY A 159 9.18 6.15 -9.79
C GLY A 159 8.58 4.86 -10.38
N SER A 160 8.34 3.82 -9.56
CA SER A 160 7.63 2.60 -9.97
C SER A 160 6.12 2.66 -9.77
N ILE A 161 5.60 3.75 -9.20
CA ILE A 161 4.18 4.06 -9.04
C ILE A 161 3.81 5.16 -10.04
N PRO A 162 3.08 4.85 -11.13
CA PRO A 162 2.63 5.83 -12.10
C PRO A 162 1.75 6.92 -11.47
N GLN A 163 2.01 8.20 -11.75
CA GLN A 163 1.16 9.29 -11.26
C GLN A 163 -0.21 9.32 -11.94
N GLU A 164 -0.26 8.84 -13.18
CA GLU A 164 -1.47 8.75 -13.97
C GLU A 164 -1.59 7.38 -14.62
N ILE A 165 -2.81 6.86 -14.64
CA ILE A 165 -3.19 5.60 -15.30
C ILE A 165 -4.33 5.86 -16.29
N SER A 166 -4.50 4.97 -17.25
CA SER A 166 -5.49 5.14 -18.33
C SER A 166 -6.95 5.07 -17.85
N VAL A 167 -7.18 4.44 -16.71
CA VAL A 167 -8.52 4.11 -16.19
C VAL A 167 -9.21 5.34 -15.59
N LYS A 168 -10.46 5.61 -16.00
CA LYS A 168 -11.24 6.78 -15.55
C LYS A 168 -12.16 6.52 -14.36
N LYS A 169 -12.09 5.33 -13.77
CA LYS A 169 -12.81 4.96 -12.55
C LYS A 169 -11.88 5.10 -11.34
N ASN A 170 -12.48 5.06 -10.15
CA ASN A 170 -11.72 4.92 -8.92
C ASN A 170 -11.25 3.47 -8.80
N VAL A 171 -9.97 3.28 -8.52
CA VAL A 171 -9.35 1.97 -8.36
C VAL A 171 -8.31 2.01 -7.24
N ALA A 172 -8.15 0.89 -6.56
CA ALA A 172 -7.05 0.67 -5.64
C ALA A 172 -6.12 -0.38 -6.23
N ILE A 173 -4.82 -0.14 -6.14
CA ILE A 173 -3.78 -1.04 -6.60
C ILE A 173 -2.92 -1.40 -5.39
N ARG A 174 -2.88 -2.67 -5.02
CA ARG A 174 -2.09 -3.14 -3.88
C ARG A 174 -0.92 -3.98 -4.33
N GLY A 175 0.04 -4.07 -3.45
CA GLY A 175 1.28 -4.79 -3.65
C GLY A 175 2.29 -4.48 -2.58
N PHE A 176 3.53 -4.83 -2.86
CA PHE A 176 4.63 -4.71 -1.92
C PHE A 176 5.63 -3.69 -2.40
N VAL A 177 6.05 -2.82 -1.49
CA VAL A 177 7.29 -2.06 -1.65
C VAL A 177 8.43 -2.95 -1.16
N THR A 178 9.46 -3.09 -1.99
CA THR A 178 10.63 -3.92 -1.73
C THR A 178 11.92 -3.20 -2.15
N LEU A 179 13.06 -3.86 -1.97
CA LEU A 179 14.38 -3.39 -2.37
C LEU A 179 14.78 -4.00 -3.72
N LYS A 180 15.21 -3.16 -4.68
CA LYS A 180 15.82 -3.59 -5.96
C LYS A 180 17.16 -4.29 -5.76
N ASP A 181 17.82 -4.02 -4.63
CA ASP A 181 19.03 -4.67 -4.19
C ASP A 181 18.91 -4.96 -2.69
N PRO A 182 18.45 -6.18 -2.33
CA PRO A 182 18.31 -6.60 -0.94
C PRO A 182 19.64 -6.64 -0.18
N SER A 183 20.79 -6.62 -0.85
CA SER A 183 22.10 -6.64 -0.19
C SER A 183 22.44 -5.31 0.52
N LYS A 184 21.73 -4.23 0.17
CA LYS A 184 21.91 -2.89 0.77
C LYS A 184 21.27 -2.75 2.16
N LYS A 185 20.41 -3.69 2.59
CA LYS A 185 19.82 -3.67 3.94
C LYS A 185 20.89 -3.88 5.02
N ALA A 186 20.65 -3.39 6.23
CA ALA A 186 21.59 -3.61 7.32
C ALA A 186 21.74 -5.12 7.64
N LYS A 187 22.94 -5.52 8.06
CA LYS A 187 23.23 -6.93 8.35
C LYS A 187 22.29 -7.48 9.44
N GLY A 188 21.54 -8.53 9.11
CA GLY A 188 20.57 -9.16 10.02
C GLY A 188 19.18 -8.51 10.02
N GLN A 189 18.97 -7.45 9.24
CA GLN A 189 17.66 -6.82 9.03
C GLN A 189 16.86 -7.59 7.98
N THR A 190 15.54 -7.70 8.18
CA THR A 190 14.62 -8.21 7.15
C THR A 190 14.36 -7.13 6.09
N VAL A 191 13.94 -7.53 4.88
CA VAL A 191 13.58 -6.56 3.83
C VAL A 191 12.42 -5.67 4.27
N THR A 192 11.38 -6.24 4.88
CA THR A 192 10.25 -5.48 5.43
C THR A 192 10.69 -4.41 6.43
N ALA A 193 11.61 -4.74 7.34
CA ALA A 193 12.11 -3.77 8.32
C ALA A 193 12.91 -2.63 7.64
N ALA A 194 13.76 -2.97 6.67
CA ALA A 194 14.52 -1.98 5.90
C ALA A 194 13.60 -1.05 5.10
N VAL A 195 12.59 -1.61 4.42
CA VAL A 195 11.60 -0.85 3.65
C VAL A 195 10.80 0.08 4.57
N ASN A 196 10.31 -0.41 5.71
CA ASN A 196 9.56 0.41 6.65
C ASN A 196 10.40 1.58 7.18
N GLU A 197 11.69 1.35 7.45
CA GLU A 197 12.59 2.42 7.87
C GLU A 197 12.63 3.57 6.86
N VAL A 198 12.70 3.26 5.56
CA VAL A 198 12.70 4.26 4.48
C VAL A 198 11.31 4.88 4.25
N MET A 199 10.25 4.07 4.34
CA MET A 199 8.87 4.53 4.13
C MET A 199 8.46 5.59 5.17
N PHE A 200 8.89 5.43 6.42
CA PHE A 200 8.45 6.28 7.54
C PHE A 200 9.48 7.32 7.99
N ASN A 201 10.76 7.20 7.59
CA ASN A 201 11.77 8.22 7.88
C ASN A 201 12.08 9.06 6.63
N ASP A 202 12.11 10.39 6.79
CA ASP A 202 12.37 11.41 5.74
C ASP A 202 13.85 11.40 5.25
N ALA A 203 14.59 10.33 5.54
CA ALA A 203 16.02 10.23 5.28
C ALA A 203 16.29 9.43 3.99
N ALA A 204 16.61 10.20 2.95
CA ALA A 204 17.15 9.82 1.64
C ALA A 204 16.13 9.42 0.57
N GLU A 205 16.29 10.06 -0.60
CA GLU A 205 15.88 9.51 -1.89
C GLU A 205 16.49 8.11 -2.01
N ASP A 206 15.70 7.07 -1.73
CA ASP A 206 16.19 5.71 -1.91
C ASP A 206 15.77 5.20 -3.28
N ASP A 207 16.68 5.37 -4.23
CA ASP A 207 16.58 4.79 -5.57
C ASP A 207 16.45 3.25 -5.54
N ASN A 208 16.67 2.63 -4.38
CA ASN A 208 16.54 1.20 -4.16
C ASN A 208 15.11 0.73 -3.89
N LEU A 209 14.14 1.62 -3.61
CA LEU A 209 12.75 1.19 -3.44
C LEU A 209 12.09 0.88 -4.80
N VAL A 210 11.27 -0.16 -4.82
CA VAL A 210 10.41 -0.51 -5.96
C VAL A 210 9.08 -1.05 -5.46
N PHE A 211 7.99 -0.65 -6.13
CA PHE A 211 6.67 -1.17 -5.90
C PHE A 211 6.35 -2.27 -6.92
N ILE A 212 5.96 -3.45 -6.42
CA ILE A 212 5.52 -4.60 -7.21
C ILE A 212 4.03 -4.84 -6.89
N PRO A 213 3.11 -4.50 -7.80
CA PRO A 213 1.69 -4.72 -7.58
C PRO A 213 1.31 -6.19 -7.76
N ASN A 214 0.34 -6.63 -6.96
CA ASN A 214 -0.24 -7.97 -7.04
C ASN A 214 -1.78 -7.95 -7.06
N GLU A 215 -2.42 -6.79 -6.87
CA GLU A 215 -3.88 -6.68 -6.89
C GLU A 215 -4.37 -5.44 -7.63
N TRP A 216 -5.51 -5.62 -8.30
CA TRP A 216 -6.25 -4.57 -8.98
C TRP A 216 -7.70 -4.60 -8.50
N LEU A 217 -8.12 -3.55 -7.79
CA LEU A 217 -9.44 -3.47 -7.17
C LEU A 217 -10.23 -2.32 -7.79
N THR A 218 -11.38 -2.64 -8.35
CA THR A 218 -12.30 -1.66 -8.94
C THR A 218 -13.40 -1.28 -7.97
N ALA A 219 -13.88 -0.04 -8.06
CA ALA A 219 -14.93 0.48 -7.17
C ALA A 219 -16.27 -0.29 -7.19
N ASP A 220 -16.49 -1.20 -8.15
CA ASP A 220 -17.65 -2.09 -8.15
C ASP A 220 -17.44 -3.35 -7.28
N GLY A 221 -16.29 -3.48 -6.63
CA GLY A 221 -15.93 -4.60 -5.75
C GLY A 221 -15.74 -5.93 -6.48
N LYS A 222 -15.78 -5.93 -7.81
CA LYS A 222 -15.73 -7.16 -8.61
C LYS A 222 -14.31 -7.48 -9.06
N TYR A 223 -13.87 -8.68 -8.73
CA TYR A 223 -12.58 -9.20 -9.17
C TYR A 223 -12.66 -9.61 -10.65
N GLN A 224 -11.60 -9.32 -11.39
CA GLN A 224 -11.40 -9.81 -12.74
C GLN A 224 -10.57 -11.09 -12.73
N ASN A 225 -10.39 -11.73 -13.89
CA ASN A 225 -9.46 -12.84 -14.00
C ASN A 225 -8.07 -12.37 -13.57
N THR A 226 -7.40 -13.16 -12.74
CA THR A 226 -6.15 -12.76 -12.09
C THR A 226 -5.08 -12.33 -13.09
N SER A 227 -4.83 -13.14 -14.12
CA SER A 227 -3.89 -12.76 -15.18
C SER A 227 -4.29 -11.50 -15.96
N LYS A 228 -5.59 -11.23 -16.10
CA LYS A 228 -6.08 -10.02 -16.76
C LYS A 228 -5.81 -8.80 -15.88
N SER A 229 -5.94 -8.93 -14.56
CA SER A 229 -5.53 -7.90 -13.60
C SER A 229 -4.04 -7.56 -13.74
N TYR A 230 -3.17 -8.57 -13.80
CA TYR A 230 -1.74 -8.35 -14.06
C TYR A 230 -1.46 -7.71 -15.44
N GLN A 231 -2.20 -8.10 -16.48
CA GLN A 231 -2.06 -7.45 -17.78
C GLN A 231 -2.48 -5.98 -17.73
N ILE A 232 -3.58 -5.65 -17.04
CA ILE A 232 -4.03 -4.27 -16.84
C ILE A 232 -2.96 -3.47 -16.08
N LEU A 233 -2.35 -4.03 -15.04
CA LEU A 233 -1.26 -3.39 -14.31
C LEU A 233 -0.09 -3.09 -15.24
N LYS A 234 0.35 -4.06 -16.04
CA LYS A 234 1.43 -3.88 -17.02
C LYS A 234 1.10 -2.80 -18.06
N ASP A 235 -0.12 -2.82 -18.60
CA ASP A 235 -0.57 -1.86 -19.61
C ASP A 235 -0.65 -0.42 -19.05
N ASN A 236 -0.76 -0.27 -17.72
CA ASN A 236 -0.75 1.02 -17.03
C ASN A 236 0.65 1.41 -16.51
N GLY A 237 1.71 0.73 -16.94
CA GLY A 237 3.09 1.13 -16.68
C GLY A 237 3.67 0.63 -15.36
N PHE A 238 3.02 -0.31 -14.69
CA PHE A 238 3.59 -0.93 -13.49
C PHE A 238 4.61 -2.03 -13.84
N ILE A 239 5.58 -2.21 -12.94
CA ILE A 239 6.52 -3.33 -12.98
C ILE A 239 5.82 -4.55 -12.38
N VAL A 240 5.25 -5.40 -13.22
CA VAL A 240 4.57 -6.63 -12.78
C VAL A 240 5.57 -7.77 -12.57
N PRO A 241 5.35 -8.64 -11.57
CA PRO A 241 6.18 -9.82 -11.38
C PRO A 241 5.95 -10.84 -12.51
N ALA A 242 6.74 -11.91 -12.56
CA ALA A 242 6.50 -13.00 -13.51
C ALA A 242 5.17 -13.69 -13.20
N VAL A 243 4.33 -13.82 -14.22
CA VAL A 243 2.98 -14.40 -14.11
C VAL A 243 2.92 -15.67 -14.93
N HIS A 244 2.60 -16.79 -14.29
CA HIS A 244 2.39 -18.06 -14.95
C HIS A 244 0.97 -18.55 -14.71
N LYS A 245 0.27 -18.91 -15.79
CA LYS A 245 -1.03 -19.56 -15.70
C LYS A 245 -0.81 -21.06 -15.71
N ALA A 246 -1.24 -21.73 -14.66
CA ALA A 246 -1.25 -23.18 -14.56
C ALA A 246 -2.67 -23.69 -14.80
N ALA A 247 -2.84 -24.63 -15.73
CA ALA A 247 -4.13 -25.28 -15.95
C ALA A 247 -4.47 -26.30 -14.84
N GLN A 248 -3.44 -26.83 -14.18
CA GLN A 248 -3.56 -27.88 -13.17
C GLN A 248 -2.67 -27.58 -11.94
N VAL A 249 -3.01 -28.21 -10.82
CA VAL A 249 -2.27 -28.09 -9.54
C VAL A 249 -0.80 -28.50 -9.71
N VAL A 250 -0.54 -29.57 -10.47
CA VAL A 250 0.82 -30.07 -10.71
C VAL A 250 1.69 -29.04 -11.45
N GLU A 251 1.15 -28.41 -12.48
CA GLU A 251 1.84 -27.35 -13.23
C GLU A 251 2.14 -26.14 -12.32
N ALA A 252 1.22 -25.79 -11.41
CA ALA A 252 1.46 -24.72 -10.44
C ALA A 252 2.60 -25.07 -9.47
N LEU A 253 2.71 -26.32 -9.04
CA LEU A 253 3.79 -26.80 -8.16
C LEU A 253 5.15 -26.87 -8.88
N GLU A 254 5.18 -27.30 -10.13
CA GLU A 254 6.40 -27.27 -10.95
C GLU A 254 6.91 -25.82 -11.10
N LYS A 255 5.99 -24.88 -11.35
CA LYS A 255 6.36 -23.47 -11.49
C LYS A 255 6.80 -22.84 -10.17
N TYR A 256 6.18 -23.23 -9.05
CA TYR A 256 6.63 -22.83 -7.72
C TYR A 256 8.12 -23.16 -7.51
N GLN A 257 8.53 -24.39 -7.83
CA GLN A 257 9.92 -24.82 -7.69
C GLN A 257 10.88 -23.99 -8.55
N GLU A 258 10.48 -23.70 -9.79
CA GLU A 258 11.28 -22.83 -10.67
C GLU A 258 11.44 -21.42 -10.09
N TYR A 259 10.36 -20.83 -9.56
CA TYR A 259 10.37 -19.46 -9.05
C TYR A 259 11.18 -19.30 -7.76
N ILE A 260 11.12 -20.25 -6.82
CA ILE A 260 11.94 -20.17 -5.61
C ILE A 260 13.45 -20.25 -5.90
N GLU A 261 13.84 -20.84 -7.02
CA GLU A 261 15.24 -20.93 -7.48
C GLU A 261 15.66 -19.77 -8.39
N THR A 262 14.71 -18.94 -8.84
CA THR A 262 14.95 -17.85 -9.77
C THR A 262 15.31 -16.56 -9.03
N ASP A 263 16.39 -15.91 -9.45
CA ASP A 263 16.71 -14.55 -9.00
C ASP A 263 15.89 -13.52 -9.79
N PHE A 264 14.92 -12.90 -9.11
CA PHE A 264 14.09 -11.83 -9.68
C PHE A 264 14.66 -10.43 -9.44
N GLY A 265 15.82 -10.31 -8.78
CA GLY A 265 16.41 -9.03 -8.38
C GLY A 265 15.74 -8.40 -7.15
N PHE A 266 14.93 -9.15 -6.41
CA PHE A 266 14.37 -8.77 -5.11
C PHE A 266 14.17 -10.03 -4.25
N GLU A 267 14.13 -9.87 -2.94
CA GLU A 267 13.95 -10.99 -2.00
C GLU A 267 12.51 -11.51 -2.07
N LEU A 268 12.35 -12.84 -2.04
CA LEU A 268 11.05 -13.50 -2.03
C LEU A 268 10.78 -14.14 -0.66
N GLU A 269 9.51 -14.14 -0.26
CA GLU A 269 9.00 -14.94 0.86
C GLU A 269 8.46 -16.30 0.40
N GLY A 270 8.28 -16.49 -0.90
CA GLY A 270 7.80 -17.73 -1.51
C GLY A 270 7.18 -17.48 -2.89
N CYS A 271 6.12 -18.22 -3.21
CA CYS A 271 5.23 -17.88 -4.32
C CYS A 271 3.80 -17.69 -3.81
N ARG A 272 3.08 -16.81 -4.51
CA ARG A 272 1.64 -16.62 -4.35
C ARG A 272 0.93 -17.45 -5.41
N ILE A 273 -0.08 -18.21 -4.97
CA ILE A 273 -0.94 -18.99 -5.85
C ILE A 273 -2.36 -18.44 -5.73
N GLU A 274 -2.94 -18.08 -6.86
CA GLU A 274 -4.23 -17.42 -6.95
C GLU A 274 -5.15 -18.20 -7.90
N VAL A 275 -6.46 -18.12 -7.69
CA VAL A 275 -7.46 -18.65 -8.64
C VAL A 275 -7.46 -17.76 -9.90
N GLU A 276 -7.55 -18.31 -11.11
CA GLU A 276 -7.53 -17.52 -12.35
C GLU A 276 -8.90 -16.91 -12.71
N LYS A 277 -10.01 -17.64 -12.50
CA LYS A 277 -11.34 -17.22 -12.98
C LYS A 277 -12.01 -16.21 -12.05
N ALA A 278 -12.42 -15.08 -12.61
CA ALA A 278 -13.20 -14.04 -11.93
C ALA A 278 -14.45 -14.60 -11.24
N GLU A 279 -15.24 -15.43 -11.94
CA GLU A 279 -16.49 -15.98 -11.41
C GLU A 279 -16.24 -16.76 -10.11
N THR A 280 -15.25 -17.65 -10.12
CA THR A 280 -14.83 -18.43 -8.95
C THR A 280 -14.35 -17.52 -7.82
N ILE A 281 -13.51 -16.51 -8.11
CA ILE A 281 -13.01 -15.55 -7.10
C ILE A 281 -14.17 -14.80 -6.44
N ASN A 282 -15.06 -14.22 -7.24
CA ASN A 282 -16.17 -13.43 -6.72
C ASN A 282 -17.16 -14.30 -5.93
N SER A 283 -17.40 -15.55 -6.34
CA SER A 283 -18.22 -16.49 -5.58
C SER A 283 -17.60 -16.83 -4.22
N LEU A 284 -16.29 -17.10 -4.16
CA LEU A 284 -15.58 -17.36 -2.89
C LEU A 284 -15.67 -16.16 -1.94
N ILE A 285 -15.48 -14.95 -2.46
CA ILE A 285 -15.55 -13.72 -1.65
C ILE A 285 -16.96 -13.50 -1.10
N ALA A 286 -17.99 -13.67 -1.91
CA ALA A 286 -19.39 -13.54 -1.46
C ALA A 286 -19.70 -14.48 -0.30
N ILE A 287 -19.23 -15.73 -0.38
CA ILE A 287 -19.42 -16.73 0.70
C ILE A 287 -18.67 -16.29 1.97
N MET A 288 -17.42 -15.86 1.85
CA MET A 288 -16.64 -15.39 3.00
C MET A 288 -17.29 -14.18 3.70
N GLU A 289 -17.98 -13.33 2.95
CA GLU A 289 -18.75 -12.21 3.50
C GLU A 289 -20.02 -12.68 4.23
N GLU A 290 -20.72 -13.69 3.71
CA GLU A 290 -21.89 -14.31 4.35
C GLU A 290 -21.53 -15.05 5.64
N ASP A 291 -20.44 -15.84 5.65
CA ASP A 291 -19.99 -16.58 6.84
C ASP A 291 -19.58 -15.62 7.97
N LYS A 292 -18.86 -14.54 7.64
CA LYS A 292 -18.54 -13.49 8.62
C LYS A 292 -19.79 -12.85 9.21
N LEU A 293 -20.86 -12.68 8.43
CA LEU A 293 -22.15 -12.17 8.95
C LEU A 293 -22.85 -13.17 9.87
N SER A 294 -22.66 -14.48 9.64
CA SER A 294 -23.23 -15.53 10.49
C SER A 294 -22.57 -15.64 11.86
N ASP A 295 -21.27 -15.34 11.96
CA ASP A 295 -20.52 -15.31 13.23
C ASP A 295 -20.92 -14.13 14.14
N TYR A 296 -21.69 -13.15 13.62
CA TYR A 296 -22.23 -12.01 14.38
C TYR A 296 -23.72 -12.18 14.78
N GLN A 297 -24.36 -13.32 14.49
CA GLN A 297 -25.75 -13.64 14.88
C GLN A 297 -25.82 -14.60 16.06
#